data_AF-A0A7Y3MLJ2-F1
#
_entry.id   AF-A0A7Y3MLJ2-F1
#
_cell.length_a   1.000
_cell.length_b   1.000
_cell.length_c   1.000
_cell.angle_alpha   90.00
_cell.angle_beta   90.00
_cell.angle_gamma   90.00
#
_symmetry.space_group_name_H-M   'P 1'
#
loop_
_entity.id
_entity.type
_entity.pdbx_description
1 polymer ?
#
loop_
_entity_poly.entity_id
_entity_poly.type
_entity_poly.pdbx_seq_one_letter_code
_entity_poly.pdbx_strand_id
1 'polypeptide(L)'
;MARPEKSEYPEYYHSYVSKSQGDNAVKVLEDSNAITRKLFKNVEDEKGAFAYAEGKWTLNELVQHLIDSERVFAYRLMRIARNDKTPMPGFEQDDYVPESNANNKNLSELLIEANVLRN
;
A
#
# COMPACT_ATOMS: atom_id res chain seq x y z
N MET A 1 -3.71 -0.16 18.50
CA MET A 1 -3.62 1.32 18.46
C MET A 1 -5.01 1.84 18.18
N ALA A 2 -5.51 2.75 19.01
CA ALA A 2 -6.87 3.29 18.88
C ALA A 2 -7.03 4.12 17.61
N ARG A 3 -8.27 4.32 17.18
CA ARG A 3 -8.60 5.26 16.10
C ARG A 3 -8.16 6.68 16.48
N PRO A 4 -7.50 7.43 15.59
CA PRO A 4 -7.06 8.79 15.91
C PRO A 4 -8.23 9.77 15.95
N GLU A 5 -8.16 10.72 16.85
CA GLU A 5 -9.06 11.87 16.93
C GLU A 5 -8.83 12.82 15.76
N LYS A 6 -9.85 13.60 15.37
CA LYS A 6 -9.73 14.53 14.22
C LYS A 6 -8.61 15.56 14.39
N SER A 7 -8.22 15.88 15.62
CA SER A 7 -7.13 16.82 15.91
C SER A 7 -5.73 16.21 15.74
N GLU A 8 -5.61 14.90 15.53
CA GLU A 8 -4.32 14.20 15.44
C GLU A 8 -3.78 14.08 14.00
N TYR A 9 -4.55 14.49 13.00
CA TYR A 9 -4.14 14.44 11.59
C TYR A 9 -4.67 15.66 10.79
N PRO A 10 -3.97 16.06 9.71
CA PRO A 10 -4.46 17.10 8.81
C PRO A 10 -5.82 16.76 8.18
N GLU A 11 -6.67 17.77 7.98
CA GLU A 11 -8.04 17.63 7.42
C GLU A 11 -8.08 16.83 6.11
N TYR A 12 -7.05 16.96 5.27
CA TYR A 12 -6.89 16.17 4.04
C TYR A 12 -7.08 14.66 4.27
N TYR A 13 -6.57 14.12 5.38
CA TYR A 13 -6.65 12.70 5.72
C TYR A 13 -8.00 12.29 6.30
N HIS A 14 -8.86 13.25 6.66
CA HIS A 14 -10.14 12.96 7.30
C HIS A 14 -11.01 12.02 6.46
N SER A 15 -11.04 12.22 5.14
CA SER A 15 -11.81 11.38 4.21
C SER A 15 -11.29 9.94 4.12
N TYR A 16 -10.00 9.71 4.38
CA TYR A 16 -9.39 8.38 4.39
C TYR A 16 -9.63 7.68 5.73
N VAL A 17 -9.39 8.41 6.83
CA VAL A 17 -9.65 7.90 8.17
C VAL A 17 -11.13 7.54 8.32
N SER A 18 -12.07 8.37 7.83
CA SER A 18 -13.51 8.09 7.92
C SER A 18 -13.97 6.84 7.17
N LYS A 19 -13.24 6.39 6.14
CA LYS A 19 -13.53 5.17 5.38
C LYS A 19 -13.00 3.90 6.05
N SER A 20 -12.08 4.00 7.01
CA SER A 20 -11.63 2.83 7.77
C SER A 20 -12.68 2.45 8.82
N GLN A 21 -12.95 1.16 8.93
CA GLN A 21 -13.91 0.60 9.89
C GLN A 21 -13.16 -0.04 11.06
N GLY A 22 -13.61 0.20 12.28
CA GLY A 22 -13.04 -0.36 13.50
C GLY A 22 -12.07 0.57 14.22
N ASP A 23 -11.80 0.22 15.49
CA ASP A 23 -11.08 1.08 16.44
C ASP A 23 -9.69 0.56 16.79
N ASN A 24 -9.26 -0.57 16.21
CA ASN A 24 -7.92 -1.11 16.39
C ASN A 24 -7.18 -1.14 15.05
N ALA A 25 -6.29 -0.16 14.84
CA ALA A 25 -5.56 -0.01 13.58
C ALA A 25 -4.79 -1.28 13.14
N VAL A 26 -4.24 -2.06 14.08
CA VAL A 26 -3.53 -3.31 13.77
C VAL A 26 -4.50 -4.33 13.18
N LYS A 27 -5.66 -4.50 13.82
CA LYS A 27 -6.70 -5.42 13.32
C LYS A 27 -7.24 -4.98 11.95
N VAL A 28 -7.41 -3.68 11.75
CA VAL A 28 -7.84 -3.11 10.46
C VAL A 28 -6.81 -3.41 9.36
N LEU A 29 -5.52 -3.31 9.65
CA LEU A 29 -4.45 -3.67 8.71
C LEU A 29 -4.48 -5.16 8.37
N GLU A 30 -4.60 -6.04 9.36
CA GLU A 30 -4.72 -7.50 9.16
C GLU A 30 -5.93 -7.84 8.27
N ASP A 31 -7.10 -7.27 8.57
CA ASP A 31 -8.33 -7.51 7.81
C ASP A 31 -8.22 -6.98 6.38
N SER A 32 -7.61 -5.80 6.18
CA SER A 32 -7.36 -5.23 4.86
C SER A 32 -6.43 -6.12 4.01
N ASN A 33 -5.42 -6.75 4.64
CA ASN A 33 -4.53 -7.68 3.96
C ASN A 33 -5.30 -8.94 3.52
N ALA A 34 -6.12 -9.50 4.40
CA ALA A 34 -6.97 -10.65 4.07
C ALA A 34 -7.95 -10.37 2.92
N ILE A 35 -8.58 -9.19 2.92
CA ILE A 35 -9.47 -8.74 1.84
C ILE A 35 -8.68 -8.59 0.53
N THR A 36 -7.53 -7.93 0.56
CA THR A 36 -6.68 -7.72 -0.62
C THR A 36 -6.28 -9.07 -1.24
N ARG A 37 -5.82 -10.03 -0.42
CA ARG A 37 -5.48 -11.38 -0.91
C ARG A 37 -6.67 -12.11 -1.52
N LYS A 38 -7.87 -11.95 -0.93
CA LYS A 38 -9.09 -12.56 -1.46
C LYS A 38 -9.47 -11.98 -2.82
N LEU A 39 -9.30 -10.66 -3.02
CA LEU A 39 -9.57 -9.99 -4.29
C LEU A 39 -8.70 -10.53 -5.43
N PHE A 40 -7.42 -10.77 -5.16
CA PHE A 40 -6.47 -11.26 -6.17
C PHE A 40 -6.41 -12.79 -6.30
N LYS A 41 -7.06 -13.55 -5.42
CA LYS A 41 -6.94 -15.01 -5.33
C LYS A 41 -7.12 -15.76 -6.66
N ASN A 42 -8.01 -15.27 -7.52
CA ASN A 42 -8.37 -15.92 -8.78
C ASN A 42 -7.95 -15.08 -10.01
N VAL A 43 -7.05 -14.12 -9.83
CA VAL A 43 -6.52 -13.33 -10.94
C VAL A 43 -5.31 -14.07 -11.50
N GLU A 44 -5.39 -14.46 -12.77
CA GLU A 44 -4.31 -15.14 -13.49
C GLU A 44 -3.18 -14.16 -13.82
N ASP A 45 -1.95 -14.64 -13.94
CA ASP A 45 -0.76 -13.81 -14.18
C ASP A 45 -0.85 -13.04 -15.51
N GLU A 46 -1.52 -13.58 -16.51
CA GLU A 46 -1.79 -12.96 -17.81
C GLU A 46 -2.62 -11.67 -17.69
N LYS A 47 -3.36 -11.50 -16.59
CA LYS A 47 -4.10 -10.26 -16.28
C LYS A 47 -3.22 -9.20 -15.63
N GLY A 48 -1.99 -9.52 -15.22
CA GLY A 48 -1.07 -8.60 -14.57
C GLY A 48 -0.83 -7.30 -15.35
N ALA A 49 -0.66 -7.41 -16.66
CA ALA A 49 -0.44 -6.27 -17.56
C ALA A 49 -1.74 -5.55 -18.01
N PHE A 50 -2.91 -5.93 -17.50
CA PHE A 50 -4.17 -5.29 -17.87
C PHE A 50 -4.31 -3.92 -17.20
N ALA A 51 -4.57 -2.89 -18.00
CA ALA A 51 -5.02 -1.56 -17.57
C ALA A 51 -6.42 -1.28 -18.12
N TYR A 52 -7.30 -0.70 -17.30
CA TYR A 52 -8.71 -0.49 -17.67
C TYR A 52 -8.93 0.72 -18.60
N ALA A 53 -7.95 1.60 -18.73
CA ALA A 53 -7.96 2.75 -19.62
C ALA A 53 -6.52 3.21 -19.92
N GLU A 54 -6.36 3.99 -20.98
CA GLU A 54 -5.09 4.61 -21.32
C GLU A 54 -4.57 5.50 -20.18
N GLY A 55 -3.26 5.43 -19.90
CA GLY A 55 -2.61 6.19 -18.83
C GLY A 55 -2.96 5.72 -17.41
N LYS A 56 -3.68 4.60 -17.25
CA LYS A 56 -3.92 3.99 -15.94
C LYS A 56 -2.95 2.85 -15.69
N TRP A 57 -2.60 2.66 -14.43
CA TRP A 57 -1.72 1.57 -14.02
C TRP A 57 -2.30 0.20 -14.38
N THR A 58 -1.41 -0.72 -14.73
CA THR A 58 -1.72 -2.14 -14.82
C THR A 58 -1.98 -2.73 -13.42
N LEU A 59 -2.49 -3.96 -13.35
CA LEU A 59 -2.60 -4.66 -12.06
C LEU A 59 -1.23 -4.86 -11.41
N ASN A 60 -0.19 -5.16 -12.18
CA ASN A 60 1.18 -5.30 -11.68
C ASN A 60 1.69 -4.00 -11.08
N GLU A 61 1.54 -2.88 -11.79
CA GLU A 61 1.96 -1.56 -11.31
C GLU A 61 1.19 -1.14 -10.05
N LEU A 62 -0.11 -1.45 -9.99
CA LEU A 62 -0.92 -1.20 -8.80
C LEU A 62 -0.40 -2.00 -7.60
N VAL A 63 -0.15 -3.31 -7.74
CA VAL A 63 0.35 -4.13 -6.64
C VAL A 63 1.77 -3.70 -6.25
N GLN A 64 2.61 -3.34 -7.21
CA GLN A 64 3.95 -2.81 -6.95
C GLN A 64 3.89 -1.49 -6.17
N HIS A 65 2.97 -0.59 -6.49
CA HIS A 65 2.75 0.63 -5.71
C HIS A 65 2.35 0.35 -4.25
N LEU A 66 1.55 -0.69 -4.00
CA LEU A 66 1.22 -1.11 -2.64
C LEU A 66 2.46 -1.61 -1.90
N ILE A 67 3.30 -2.42 -2.55
CA ILE A 67 4.56 -2.92 -2.01
C ILE A 67 5.50 -1.77 -1.63
N ASP A 68 5.66 -0.78 -2.51
CA ASP A 68 6.54 0.36 -2.28
C ASP A 68 6.01 1.24 -1.15
N SER A 69 4.70 1.44 -1.09
CA SER A 69 4.03 2.13 0.01
C SER A 69 4.29 1.44 1.35
N GLU A 70 4.14 0.11 1.44
CA GLU A 70 4.43 -0.66 2.66
C GLU A 70 5.88 -0.45 3.13
N ARG A 71 6.85 -0.51 2.22
CA ARG A 71 8.27 -0.25 2.54
C ARG A 71 8.49 1.15 3.08
N VAL A 72 7.94 2.16 2.42
CA VAL A 72 8.06 3.56 2.83
C VAL A 72 7.44 3.77 4.21
N PHE A 73 6.24 3.24 4.45
CA PHE A 73 5.56 3.38 5.75
C PHE A 73 6.23 2.59 6.86
N ALA A 74 6.73 1.38 6.60
CA ALA A 74 7.52 0.59 7.55
C ALA A 74 8.81 1.33 7.95
N TYR A 75 9.52 1.91 6.98
CA TYR A 75 10.69 2.72 7.25
C TYR A 75 10.38 3.97 8.08
N ARG A 76 9.28 4.67 7.76
CA ARG A 76 8.79 5.81 8.57
C ARG A 76 8.44 5.38 10.00
N LEU A 77 7.74 4.26 10.17
CA LEU A 77 7.39 3.72 11.48
C LEU A 77 8.64 3.41 12.31
N MET A 78 9.66 2.78 11.70
CA MET A 78 10.93 2.52 12.36
C MET A 78 11.61 3.81 12.84
N ARG A 79 11.69 4.84 11.97
CA ARG A 79 12.25 6.16 12.33
C ARG A 79 11.51 6.80 13.49
N ILE A 80 10.17 6.80 13.45
CA ILE A 80 9.32 7.31 14.54
C ILE A 80 9.60 6.55 15.84
N ALA A 81 9.67 5.21 15.79
CA ALA A 81 9.94 4.36 16.93
C ALA A 81 11.38 4.49 17.49
N ARG A 82 12.27 5.19 16.78
CA ARG A 82 13.63 5.53 17.23
C ARG A 82 13.78 7.02 17.55
N ASN A 83 12.67 7.76 17.59
CA ASN A 83 12.66 9.20 17.83
C ASN A 83 13.56 9.98 16.86
N ASP A 84 13.77 9.44 15.66
CA ASP A 84 14.53 10.10 14.60
C ASP A 84 13.76 11.37 14.16
N LYS A 85 14.44 12.51 14.18
CA LYS A 85 13.89 13.83 13.86
C LYS A 85 14.15 14.27 12.43
N THR A 86 14.81 13.41 11.64
CA THR A 86 15.03 13.67 10.21
C THR A 86 13.68 13.90 9.51
N PRO A 87 13.53 15.00 8.76
CA PRO A 87 12.32 15.23 7.98
C PRO A 87 11.98 14.02 7.10
N MET A 88 10.71 13.63 7.07
CA MET A 88 10.24 12.49 6.30
C MET A 88 9.60 13.02 5.02
N PRO A 89 10.33 13.07 3.88
CA PRO A 89 9.75 13.54 2.63
C PRO A 89 8.62 12.62 2.17
N GLY A 90 7.70 13.19 1.39
CA GLY A 90 6.81 12.42 0.54
C GLY A 90 7.58 11.57 -0.47
N PHE A 91 6.87 10.75 -1.23
CA PHE A 91 7.41 10.13 -2.44
C PHE A 91 6.37 10.31 -3.54
N GLU A 92 6.83 10.62 -4.75
CA GLU A 92 5.95 10.81 -5.90
C GLU A 92 5.71 9.48 -6.58
N GLN A 93 4.56 8.89 -6.30
CA GLN A 93 4.18 7.56 -6.78
C GLN A 93 4.23 7.42 -8.31
N ASP A 94 3.89 8.48 -9.05
CA ASP A 94 3.84 8.46 -10.51
C ASP A 94 5.23 8.44 -11.13
N ASP A 95 6.24 8.97 -10.43
CA ASP A 95 7.65 8.88 -10.84
C ASP A 95 8.27 7.51 -10.50
N TYR A 96 7.74 6.83 -9.47
CA TYR A 96 8.23 5.52 -9.02
C TYR A 96 7.78 4.39 -9.96
N VAL A 97 6.54 4.45 -10.44
CA VAL A 97 5.94 3.34 -11.20
C VAL A 97 6.71 2.99 -12.48
N PRO A 98 7.15 3.95 -13.33
CA PRO A 98 7.94 3.65 -14.52
C PRO A 98 9.25 2.91 -14.23
N GLU A 99 9.88 3.22 -13.09
CA GLU A 99 11.17 2.64 -12.67
C GLU A 99 11.01 1.29 -11.94
N SER A 100 9.78 0.90 -11.63
CA SER A 100 9.48 -0.29 -10.82
C SER A 100 9.64 -1.62 -11.56
N ASN A 101 9.64 -1.57 -12.91
CA ASN A 101 9.68 -2.74 -13.79
C ASN A 101 8.55 -3.77 -13.52
N ALA A 102 7.41 -3.33 -12.97
CA ALA A 102 6.35 -4.21 -12.49
C ALA A 102 5.76 -5.12 -13.58
N ASN A 103 5.62 -4.63 -14.81
CA ASN A 103 5.05 -5.40 -15.92
C ASN A 103 5.94 -6.55 -16.42
N ASN A 104 7.20 -6.62 -15.97
CA ASN A 104 8.11 -7.71 -16.26
C ASN A 104 8.15 -8.79 -15.15
N LYS A 105 7.27 -8.69 -14.15
CA LYS A 105 7.11 -9.65 -13.05
C LYS A 105 5.78 -10.39 -13.16
N ASN A 106 5.71 -11.59 -12.61
CA ASN A 106 4.45 -12.29 -12.47
C ASN A 106 3.61 -11.63 -11.36
N LEU A 107 2.29 -11.51 -11.56
CA LEU A 107 1.39 -10.94 -10.55
C LEU A 107 1.44 -11.77 -9.26
N SER A 108 1.51 -13.09 -9.39
CA SER A 108 1.67 -14.04 -8.29
C SER A 108 2.91 -13.78 -7.45
N GLU A 109 4.05 -13.47 -8.07
CA GLU A 109 5.29 -13.09 -7.38
C GLU A 109 5.14 -11.78 -6.60
N LEU A 110 4.53 -10.76 -7.22
CA LEU A 110 4.22 -9.49 -6.57
C LEU A 110 3.30 -9.70 -5.35
N LEU A 111 2.28 -10.54 -5.46
CA LEU A 111 1.36 -10.83 -4.35
C LEU A 111 2.04 -11.59 -3.21
N ILE A 112 3.00 -12.46 -3.51
CA ILE A 112 3.84 -13.12 -2.49
C ILE A 112 4.69 -12.09 -1.77
N GLU A 113 5.36 -11.20 -2.50
CA GLU A 113 6.17 -10.10 -1.93
C GLU A 113 5.33 -9.18 -1.04
N ALA A 114 4.16 -8.74 -1.52
CA ALA A 114 3.22 -7.92 -0.76
C ALA A 114 2.78 -8.61 0.54
N ASN A 115 2.58 -9.94 0.51
CA ASN A 115 2.22 -10.70 1.69
C ASN A 115 3.37 -10.77 2.71
N VAL A 116 4.62 -10.95 2.25
CA VAL A 116 5.80 -10.98 3.14
C VAL A 116 5.95 -9.69 3.93
N LEU A 117 5.66 -8.53 3.31
CA LEU A 117 5.75 -7.23 3.97
C LEU A 117 4.67 -6.99 5.04
N ARG A 118 3.63 -7.83 5.07
CA ARG A 118 2.46 -7.68 5.96
C ARG A 118 2.25 -8.87 6.92
N ASN A 119 3.25 -9.74 7.09
CA ASN A 119 3.24 -10.84 8.07
C ASN A 119 3.93 -10.45 9.39
#